data_AF-A0A1E4K9W5-F1
#
_entry.id   AF-A0A1E4K9W5-F1
#
_cell.length_a   1.000
_cell.length_b   1.000
_cell.length_c   1.000
_cell.angle_alpha   90.00
_cell.angle_beta   90.00
_cell.angle_gamma   90.00
#
_symmetry.space_group_name_H-M   'P 1'
#
loop_
_entity.id
_entity.type
_entity.pdbx_description
1 polymer ?
#
loop_
_entity_poly.entity_id
_entity_poly.type
_entity_poly.pdbx_seq_one_letter_code
_entity_poly.pdbx_strand_id
1 'polypeptide(L)'
;MNRFKALALAALSAAGVAQAAEFSTLEERMNRSEFTAAGLDRLSPEQLKSLNDWLRVHGLAPGAPVATGGSRNGTVEFYPDDNERQTIEARVEGRLDGWLGKTTFKLDNGQVWQQAESGMRTDLGLNGPAVRIKPMLLGSWLMYIDGCGCSLRVRRIK
;
A
#
# COMPACT_ATOMS: atom_id res chain seq x y z
N MET A 1 -11.43 66.51 -30.70
CA MET A 1 -10.50 65.48 -31.22
C MET A 1 -9.44 65.25 -30.16
N ASN A 2 -9.07 64.08 -29.67
CA ASN A 2 -9.18 62.72 -30.18
C ASN A 2 -9.30 61.71 -29.02
N ARG A 3 -9.96 60.59 -29.34
CA ARG A 3 -10.25 59.44 -28.49
C ARG A 3 -9.01 58.56 -28.36
N PHE A 4 -8.68 58.08 -27.17
CA PHE A 4 -8.05 56.77 -27.00
C PHE A 4 -8.55 56.12 -25.71
N LYS A 5 -9.35 55.07 -25.87
CA LYS A 5 -9.72 54.13 -24.81
C LYS A 5 -8.47 53.33 -24.47
N ALA A 6 -8.02 53.35 -23.23
CA ALA A 6 -7.06 52.39 -22.70
C ALA A 6 -7.75 51.61 -21.58
N LEU A 7 -8.18 50.41 -21.93
CA LEU A 7 -8.67 49.38 -21.01
C LEU A 7 -7.41 48.76 -20.37
N ALA A 8 -7.19 48.98 -19.08
CA ALA A 8 -6.13 48.31 -18.33
C ALA A 8 -6.77 47.42 -17.27
N LEU A 9 -6.79 46.12 -17.58
CA LEU A 9 -7.23 45.02 -16.73
C LEU A 9 -5.97 44.41 -16.08
N ALA A 10 -5.83 44.52 -14.75
CA ALA A 10 -4.90 43.72 -13.94
C ALA A 10 -5.17 44.02 -12.46
N ALA A 11 -5.18 43.11 -11.51
CA ALA A 11 -5.27 41.65 -11.46
C ALA A 11 -5.53 41.42 -9.97
N LEU A 12 -6.71 40.92 -9.61
CA LEU A 12 -7.05 40.66 -8.22
C LEU A 12 -6.24 39.42 -7.78
N SER A 13 -5.13 39.64 -7.10
CA SER A 13 -4.29 38.57 -6.54
C SER A 13 -5.02 37.90 -5.38
N ALA A 14 -5.90 36.95 -5.68
CA ALA A 14 -6.33 35.96 -4.69
C ALA A 14 -5.15 35.01 -4.47
N ALA A 15 -4.34 35.30 -3.44
CA ALA A 15 -3.39 34.34 -2.91
C ALA A 15 -4.18 33.10 -2.49
N GLY A 16 -4.06 32.02 -3.27
CA GLY A 16 -4.62 30.72 -2.93
C GLY A 16 -3.96 30.24 -1.67
N VAL A 17 -4.64 30.37 -0.53
CA VAL A 17 -4.32 29.60 0.67
C VAL A 17 -4.56 28.15 0.28
N ALA A 18 -3.47 27.39 0.10
CA ALA A 18 -3.53 25.95 0.06
C ALA A 18 -4.09 25.51 1.42
N GLN A 19 -5.40 25.31 1.47
CA GLN A 19 -6.07 24.70 2.61
C GLN A 19 -5.56 23.26 2.68
N ALA A 20 -4.55 23.03 3.50
CA ALA A 20 -4.32 21.70 4.02
C ALA A 20 -5.64 21.31 4.67
N ALA A 21 -6.31 20.30 4.12
CA ALA A 21 -7.55 19.79 4.71
C ALA A 21 -7.23 19.46 6.17
N GLU A 22 -7.76 20.27 7.09
CA GLU A 22 -7.52 20.10 8.52
C GLU A 22 -8.12 18.75 8.90
N PHE A 23 -7.23 17.79 9.16
CA PHE A 23 -7.67 16.49 9.65
C PHE A 23 -8.20 16.70 11.05
N SER A 24 -9.52 16.81 11.18
CA SER A 24 -10.18 16.79 12.48
C SER A 24 -9.89 15.47 13.18
N THR A 25 -9.64 15.49 14.49
CA THR A 25 -9.44 14.23 15.23
C THR A 25 -10.72 13.41 15.26
N LEU A 26 -10.63 12.13 15.61
CA LEU A 26 -11.80 11.27 15.69
C LEU A 26 -12.85 11.81 16.68
N GLU A 27 -12.38 12.41 17.78
CA GLU A 27 -13.19 13.05 18.83
C GLU A 27 -13.93 14.31 18.36
N GLU A 28 -13.42 14.98 17.32
CA GLU A 28 -14.08 16.14 16.70
C GLU A 28 -15.13 15.70 15.67
N ARG A 29 -14.94 14.53 15.06
CA ARG A 29 -15.87 13.97 14.05
C ARG A 29 -17.01 13.17 14.66
N MET A 30 -16.74 12.49 15.77
CA MET A 30 -17.72 11.68 16.49
C MET A 30 -18.13 12.39 17.76
N ASN A 31 -19.43 12.49 18.02
CA ASN A 31 -19.88 13.04 19.29
C ASN A 31 -19.59 12.06 20.44
N ARG A 32 -19.59 12.55 21.69
CA ARG A 32 -19.25 11.75 22.87
C ARG A 32 -20.04 10.45 23.00
N SER A 33 -21.33 10.46 22.64
CA SER A 33 -22.17 9.25 22.74
C SER A 33 -21.75 8.18 21.73
N GLU A 34 -21.37 8.59 20.52
CA GLU A 34 -20.85 7.70 19.48
C GLU A 34 -19.47 7.16 19.85
N PHE A 35 -18.63 8.00 20.44
CA PHE A 35 -17.29 7.63 20.88
C PHE A 35 -17.33 6.54 21.98
N THR A 36 -18.22 6.70 22.97
CA THR A 36 -18.46 5.70 24.02
C THR A 36 -19.16 4.45 23.47
N ALA A 37 -20.13 4.60 22.57
CA ALA A 37 -20.81 3.45 21.96
C ALA A 37 -19.84 2.58 21.15
N ALA A 38 -18.84 3.19 20.53
CA ALA A 38 -17.75 2.51 19.82
C ALA A 38 -16.69 1.91 20.77
N GLY A 39 -16.79 2.13 22.08
CA GLY A 39 -15.84 1.65 23.09
C GLY A 39 -14.48 2.34 23.06
N LEU A 40 -14.38 3.49 22.37
CA LEU A 40 -13.13 4.26 22.23
C LEU A 40 -12.77 5.01 23.52
N ASP A 41 -13.72 5.16 24.44
CA ASP A 41 -13.53 5.72 25.79
C ASP A 41 -12.62 4.87 26.68
N ARG A 42 -12.37 3.61 26.29
CA ARG A 42 -11.49 2.67 27.01
C ARG A 42 -10.03 2.77 26.60
N LEU A 43 -9.72 3.54 25.56
CA LEU A 43 -8.36 3.75 25.09
C LEU A 43 -7.64 4.72 26.03
N SER A 44 -6.37 4.43 26.31
CA SER A 44 -5.49 5.41 26.97
C SER A 44 -5.25 6.62 26.05
N PRO A 45 -4.85 7.77 26.59
CA PRO A 45 -4.52 8.95 25.78
C PRO A 45 -3.46 8.66 24.70
N GLU A 46 -2.48 7.80 25.00
CA GLU A 46 -1.42 7.41 24.08
C GLU A 46 -1.93 6.49 22.96
N GLN A 47 -2.84 5.56 23.30
CA GLN A 47 -3.50 4.68 22.33
C GLN A 47 -4.40 5.49 21.39
N LEU A 48 -5.15 6.45 21.93
CA LEU A 48 -6.01 7.35 21.16
C LEU A 48 -5.20 8.26 20.23
N LYS A 49 -4.06 8.78 20.71
CA LYS A 49 -3.12 9.52 19.86
C LYS A 49 -2.61 8.65 18.69
N SER A 50 -2.22 7.41 18.98
CA SER A 50 -1.72 6.49 17.96
C SER A 50 -2.79 6.17 16.90
N LEU A 51 -4.05 6.01 17.33
CA LEU A 51 -5.20 5.84 16.43
C LEU A 51 -5.40 7.07 15.54
N ASN A 52 -5.38 8.28 16.12
CA ASN A 52 -5.52 9.53 15.38
C ASN A 52 -4.37 9.74 14.37
N ASP A 53 -3.14 9.36 14.74
CA ASP A 53 -1.98 9.42 13.83
C ASP A 53 -2.10 8.40 12.69
N TRP A 54 -2.55 7.17 12.98
CA TRP A 54 -2.83 6.16 11.95
C TRP A 54 -3.91 6.62 10.98
N LEU A 55 -5.02 7.18 11.50
CA LEU A 55 -6.11 7.74 10.70
C LEU A 55 -5.69 8.97 9.89
N ARG A 56 -4.67 9.72 10.31
CA ARG A 56 -4.13 10.84 9.50
C ARG A 56 -3.42 10.33 8.25
N VAL A 57 -2.73 9.21 8.37
CA VAL A 57 -1.94 8.60 7.27
C VAL A 57 -2.82 7.75 6.35
N HIS A 58 -3.81 7.04 6.92
CA HIS A 58 -4.67 6.09 6.21
C HIS A 58 -6.11 6.60 6.05
N GLY A 59 -6.33 7.87 6.39
CA GLY A 59 -7.64 8.49 6.51
C GLY A 59 -8.47 8.42 5.25
N LEU A 60 -9.68 7.89 5.45
CA LEU A 60 -10.76 7.83 4.48
C LEU A 60 -11.09 9.24 3.99
N ALA A 61 -11.03 9.46 2.68
CA ALA A 61 -11.50 10.68 2.05
C ALA A 61 -12.93 11.01 2.51
N PRO A 62 -13.32 12.29 2.63
CA PRO A 62 -14.72 12.66 2.86
C PRO A 62 -15.62 11.94 1.83
N GLY A 63 -16.50 11.06 2.32
CA GLY A 63 -17.38 10.26 1.45
C GLY A 63 -16.83 8.90 0.99
N ALA A 64 -15.72 8.41 1.55
CA ALA A 64 -15.35 7.01 1.35
C ALA A 64 -16.49 6.13 1.86
N PRO A 65 -17.00 5.17 1.06
CA PRO A 65 -18.00 4.24 1.54
C PRO A 65 -17.42 3.54 2.76
N VAL A 66 -18.13 3.63 3.88
CA VAL A 66 -17.96 2.68 4.98
C VAL A 66 -17.96 1.32 4.28
N ALA A 67 -16.87 0.58 4.38
CA ALA A 67 -16.84 -0.78 3.91
C ALA A 67 -17.84 -1.55 4.79
N THR A 68 -19.12 -1.50 4.43
CA THR A 68 -20.09 -2.54 4.73
C THR A 68 -19.69 -3.72 3.86
N GLY A 69 -18.49 -4.25 4.12
CA GLY A 69 -18.09 -5.57 3.72
C GLY A 69 -19.00 -6.49 4.49
N GLY A 70 -20.18 -6.73 3.90
CA GLY A 70 -21.08 -7.78 4.32
C GLY A 70 -20.31 -9.08 4.23
N SER A 71 -19.68 -9.47 5.34
CA SER A 71 -19.24 -10.83 5.55
C SER A 71 -20.49 -11.69 5.46
N ARG A 72 -20.59 -12.48 4.39
CA ARG A 72 -21.66 -13.50 4.28
C ARG A 72 -21.60 -14.54 5.41
N ASN A 73 -20.60 -14.47 6.29
CA ASN A 73 -20.38 -15.35 7.45
C ASN A 73 -20.20 -14.64 8.81
N GLY A 74 -20.51 -13.33 8.93
CA GLY A 74 -20.55 -12.66 10.23
C GLY A 74 -19.20 -12.44 10.93
N THR A 75 -18.08 -12.61 10.25
CA THR A 75 -16.75 -12.22 10.76
C THR A 75 -16.38 -10.86 10.16
N VAL A 76 -16.32 -9.83 11.02
CA VAL A 76 -15.68 -8.56 10.66
C VAL A 76 -14.17 -8.80 10.75
N GLU A 77 -13.52 -8.98 9.61
CA GLU A 77 -12.06 -9.13 9.55
C GLU A 77 -11.39 -7.77 9.78
N PHE A 78 -11.00 -7.54 11.04
CA PHE A 78 -10.31 -6.32 11.48
C PHE A 78 -8.81 -6.30 11.16
N TYR A 79 -8.28 -7.41 10.64
CA TYR A 79 -6.89 -7.55 10.26
C TYR A 79 -6.74 -7.34 8.75
N PRO A 80 -6.06 -6.29 8.28
CA PRO A 80 -5.54 -6.30 6.93
C PRO A 80 -4.39 -7.31 6.92
N ASP A 81 -4.70 -8.60 6.70
CA ASP A 81 -3.98 -9.49 5.78
C ASP A 81 -4.27 -10.98 6.00
N ASP A 82 -5.36 -11.47 5.39
CA ASP A 82 -5.38 -12.82 4.81
C ASP A 82 -5.42 -12.78 3.27
N ASN A 83 -5.49 -11.58 2.69
CA ASN A 83 -5.28 -11.35 1.26
C ASN A 83 -3.80 -11.42 0.86
N GLU A 84 -2.87 -11.40 1.83
CA GLU A 84 -1.43 -11.53 1.62
C GLU A 84 -1.00 -12.89 1.08
N ARG A 85 -1.81 -13.96 1.25
CA ARG A 85 -1.50 -15.31 0.73
C ARG A 85 -2.17 -15.60 -0.61
N GLN A 86 -2.28 -14.59 -1.46
CA GLN A 86 -2.68 -14.78 -2.85
C GLN A 86 -1.46 -15.07 -3.73
N THR A 87 -1.71 -15.70 -4.88
CA THR A 87 -0.65 -15.86 -5.89
C THR A 87 -0.30 -14.47 -6.44
N ILE A 88 0.98 -14.14 -6.46
CA ILE A 88 1.48 -12.88 -7.00
C ILE A 88 2.00 -13.13 -8.41
N GLU A 89 1.53 -12.33 -9.36
CA GLU A 89 2.03 -12.32 -10.73
C GLU A 89 2.68 -10.96 -11.00
N ALA A 90 3.92 -10.98 -11.46
CA ALA A 90 4.75 -9.79 -11.63
C ALA A 90 5.89 -10.06 -12.60
N ARG A 91 6.73 -9.06 -12.83
CA ARG A 91 7.96 -9.20 -13.62
C ARG A 91 9.17 -8.77 -12.81
N VAL A 92 10.29 -9.50 -12.94
CA VAL A 92 11.56 -9.06 -12.37
C VAL A 92 12.02 -7.79 -13.08
N GLU A 93 12.46 -6.79 -12.33
CA GLU A 93 13.05 -5.59 -12.90
C GLU A 93 14.45 -5.88 -13.44
N GLY A 94 14.66 -5.57 -14.72
CA GLY A 94 15.97 -5.69 -15.35
C GLY A 94 16.39 -7.12 -15.62
N ARG A 95 17.70 -7.34 -15.71
CA ARG A 95 18.28 -8.62 -16.12
C ARG A 95 18.46 -9.56 -14.92
N LEU A 96 18.04 -10.81 -15.11
CA LEU A 96 18.23 -11.91 -14.18
C LEU A 96 19.25 -12.91 -14.75
N ASP A 97 20.49 -12.82 -14.28
CA ASP A 97 21.54 -13.78 -14.65
C ASP A 97 21.51 -15.06 -13.82
N GLY A 98 20.90 -15.02 -12.63
CA GLY A 98 20.91 -16.14 -11.70
C GLY A 98 20.68 -15.76 -10.25
N TRP A 99 20.95 -16.70 -9.34
CA TRP A 99 20.89 -16.48 -7.90
C TRP A 99 21.98 -17.25 -7.13
N LEU A 100 22.38 -16.71 -5.98
CA LEU A 100 23.60 -17.10 -5.23
C LEU A 100 23.34 -17.35 -3.73
N GLY A 101 22.17 -17.86 -3.36
CA GLY A 101 21.76 -18.17 -1.99
C GLY A 101 21.14 -17.01 -1.20
N LYS A 102 21.41 -15.75 -1.59
CA LYS A 102 20.84 -14.54 -0.94
C LYS A 102 20.37 -13.49 -1.95
N THR A 103 20.14 -13.91 -3.19
CA THR A 103 19.77 -12.98 -4.26
C THR A 103 18.43 -12.31 -3.98
N THR A 104 18.38 -11.01 -4.30
CA THR A 104 17.20 -10.18 -4.13
C THR A 104 16.59 -9.88 -5.49
N PHE A 105 15.27 -10.07 -5.59
CA PHE A 105 14.45 -9.85 -6.76
C PHE A 105 13.58 -8.63 -6.50
N LYS A 106 13.79 -7.57 -7.28
CA LYS A 106 12.87 -6.43 -7.34
C LYS A 106 11.86 -6.70 -8.42
N LEU A 107 10.59 -6.46 -8.13
CA LEU A 107 9.48 -6.68 -9.04
C LEU A 107 8.90 -5.35 -9.50
N ASP A 108 8.33 -5.34 -10.70
CA ASP A 108 7.68 -4.17 -11.31
C ASP A 108 6.49 -3.61 -10.53
N ASN A 109 5.88 -4.43 -9.67
CA ASN A 109 4.83 -4.02 -8.73
C ASN A 109 5.38 -3.36 -7.44
N GLY A 110 6.69 -3.11 -7.36
CA GLY A 110 7.36 -2.47 -6.23
C GLY A 110 7.71 -3.40 -5.08
N GLN A 111 7.32 -4.67 -5.13
CA GLN A 111 7.69 -5.66 -4.10
C GLN A 111 9.16 -6.07 -4.22
N VAL A 112 9.74 -6.48 -3.09
CA VAL A 112 11.09 -7.02 -3.05
C VAL A 112 11.10 -8.35 -2.33
N TRP A 113 11.65 -9.35 -3.01
CA TRP A 113 11.74 -10.72 -2.53
C TRP A 113 13.20 -11.14 -2.43
N GLN A 114 13.54 -11.94 -1.42
CA GLN A 114 14.88 -12.50 -1.25
C GLN A 114 14.81 -14.02 -1.27
N GLN A 115 15.79 -14.63 -1.91
CA GLN A 115 16.02 -16.06 -1.85
C GLN A 115 16.09 -16.57 -0.39
N ALA A 116 15.38 -17.66 -0.12
CA ALA A 116 15.25 -18.27 1.20
C ALA A 116 15.82 -19.70 1.28
N GLU A 117 16.65 -20.09 0.31
CA GLU A 117 17.34 -21.38 0.27
C GLU A 117 18.76 -21.23 -0.28
N SER A 118 19.61 -22.23 -0.09
CA SER A 118 21.05 -22.16 -0.43
C SER A 118 21.39 -22.48 -1.89
N GLY A 119 20.40 -22.83 -2.71
CA GLY A 119 20.63 -23.20 -4.12
C GLY A 119 21.28 -22.07 -4.93
N MET A 120 22.03 -22.43 -5.97
CA MET A 120 22.69 -21.46 -6.85
C MET A 120 22.39 -21.78 -8.30
N ARG A 121 22.28 -20.74 -9.12
CA ARG A 121 22.10 -20.84 -10.57
C ARG A 121 22.70 -19.61 -11.22
N THR A 122 23.40 -19.75 -12.34
CA THR A 122 24.11 -18.63 -13.01
C THR A 122 23.97 -18.62 -14.54
N ASP A 123 23.16 -19.51 -15.09
CA ASP A 123 23.01 -19.80 -16.53
C ASP A 123 21.68 -19.28 -17.12
N LEU A 124 21.09 -18.21 -16.58
CA LEU A 124 19.76 -17.74 -17.01
C LEU A 124 19.79 -16.66 -18.09
N GLY A 125 20.47 -15.53 -17.83
CA GLY A 125 20.54 -14.39 -18.76
C GLY A 125 19.19 -13.87 -19.25
N LEU A 126 18.15 -13.87 -18.40
CA LEU A 126 16.78 -13.47 -18.77
C LEU A 126 16.58 -11.96 -18.60
N ASN A 127 15.94 -11.29 -19.55
CA ASN A 127 15.63 -9.86 -19.45
C ASN A 127 14.18 -9.66 -18.99
N GLY A 128 14.03 -9.20 -17.76
CA GLY A 128 12.76 -8.99 -17.09
C GLY A 128 11.83 -10.18 -17.19
N PRO A 129 12.19 -11.38 -16.71
CA PRO A 129 11.30 -12.53 -16.79
C PRO A 129 10.01 -12.32 -15.98
N ALA A 130 8.90 -12.84 -16.49
CA ALA A 130 7.67 -12.94 -15.73
C ALA A 130 7.85 -13.96 -14.59
N VAL A 131 7.25 -13.68 -13.45
CA VAL A 131 7.31 -14.53 -12.27
C VAL A 131 5.94 -14.73 -11.65
N ARG A 132 5.75 -15.91 -11.07
CA ARG A 132 4.57 -16.25 -10.29
C ARG A 132 5.01 -16.72 -8.92
N ILE A 133 4.56 -16.07 -7.85
CA ILE A 133 4.92 -16.40 -6.47
C ILE A 133 3.71 -16.99 -5.78
N LYS A 134 3.84 -18.22 -5.28
CA LYS A 134 2.77 -18.93 -4.59
C LYS A 134 3.11 -19.16 -3.12
N PRO A 135 2.16 -18.98 -2.20
CA PRO A 135 2.34 -19.43 -0.83
C PRO A 135 2.39 -20.96 -0.79
N MET A 136 3.20 -21.49 0.11
CA MET A 136 3.37 -22.91 0.35
C MET A 136 3.01 -23.23 1.81
N LEU A 137 2.97 -24.52 2.14
CA LEU A 137 2.81 -24.98 3.52
C LEU A 137 3.93 -24.40 4.40
N LEU A 138 3.62 -24.21 5.69
CA LEU A 138 4.53 -23.67 6.71
C LEU A 138 4.98 -22.21 6.47
N GLY A 139 4.19 -21.43 5.71
CA GLY A 139 4.45 -19.98 5.53
C GLY A 139 5.61 -19.65 4.60
N SER A 140 6.14 -20.64 3.87
CA SER A 140 7.16 -20.42 2.85
C SER A 140 6.53 -19.95 1.53
N TRP A 141 7.31 -19.29 0.68
CA TRP A 141 6.88 -18.84 -0.64
C TRP A 141 7.76 -19.43 -1.72
N LEU A 142 7.16 -19.79 -2.85
CA LEU A 142 7.85 -20.34 -4.00
C LEU A 142 7.65 -19.44 -5.21
N MET A 143 8.74 -18.91 -5.75
CA MET A 143 8.76 -18.10 -6.96
C MET A 143 9.07 -19.00 -8.15
N TYR A 144 8.18 -19.00 -9.15
CA TYR A 144 8.36 -19.61 -10.45
C TYR A 144 8.80 -18.54 -11.44
N ILE A 145 9.78 -18.86 -12.29
CA ILE A 145 10.37 -17.93 -13.25
C ILE A 145 10.13 -18.45 -14.67
N ASP A 146 9.43 -17.64 -15.47
CA ASP A 146 9.17 -17.94 -16.87
C ASP A 146 10.44 -17.77 -17.70
N GLY A 147 10.59 -18.60 -18.73
CA GLY A 147 11.79 -18.65 -19.58
C GLY A 147 12.80 -19.73 -19.20
N CYS A 148 12.84 -20.16 -17.93
CA CYS A 148 13.68 -21.28 -17.48
C CYS A 148 12.90 -22.49 -16.95
N GLY A 149 11.60 -22.33 -16.68
CA GLY A 149 10.78 -23.36 -16.02
C GLY A 149 11.26 -23.69 -14.60
N CYS A 150 12.01 -22.79 -13.99
CA CYS A 150 12.69 -23.00 -12.73
C CYS A 150 11.97 -22.28 -11.58
N SER A 151 12.21 -22.74 -10.36
CA SER A 151 11.63 -22.15 -9.16
C SER A 151 12.60 -22.16 -8.00
N LEU A 152 12.38 -21.24 -7.06
CA LEU A 152 13.17 -21.12 -5.84
C LEU A 152 12.33 -20.61 -4.67
N ARG A 153 12.71 -21.00 -3.45
CA ARG A 153 12.10 -20.44 -2.24
C ARG A 153 12.50 -18.99 -2.05
N VAL A 154 11.52 -18.18 -1.68
CA VAL A 154 11.70 -16.76 -1.41
C VAL A 154 10.99 -16.34 -0.14
N ARG A 155 11.35 -15.16 0.37
CA ARG A 155 10.66 -14.45 1.44
C ARG A 155 10.50 -12.99 1.04
N ARG A 156 9.36 -12.39 1.38
CA ARG A 156 9.14 -10.97 1.13
C ARG A 156 9.98 -10.14 2.11
N ILE A 157 10.62 -9.09 1.59
CA ILE A 157 11.39 -8.14 2.39
C ILE A 157 10.95 -6.68 2.18
N LYS A 158 10.07 -6.42 1.20
CA LYS A 158 9.38 -5.15 0.97
C LYS A 158 8.08 -5.38 0.18
#